data_AF-A0A351L6S7-F1
#
_entry.id   AF-A0A351L6S7-F1
#
_cell.length_a   1.000
_cell.length_b   1.000
_cell.length_c   1.000
_cell.angle_alpha   90.00
_cell.angle_beta   90.00
_cell.angle_gamma   90.00
#
_symmetry.space_group_name_H-M   'P 1'
#
loop_
_entity.id
_entity.type
_entity.pdbx_description
1 polymer ?
#
loop_
_entity_poly.entity_id
_entity_poly.type
_entity_poly.pdbx_seq_one_letter_code
_entity_poly.pdbx_strand_id
1 'polypeptide(L)'
;EASIWSILYPIEQVDPSWKSIPYGRPMANQRFYVLDGVLEPCPVWVPGQLYIGGMGLANGYWRDEQKTNASFMIHPHTKERLYKTGDLGRYLPDGNIEFQGREDCQVKVNGYRIELGEIEATLQQHPAVKETVVTAVGELRENQQLVAYIVPKSGEFEAERADFYIQKWRDFLQKKLPDYMMPADFILLDALPLTSNGKVNRRALPAPKSIRSHESAAYVKPQTDAERLIAAVWQEILQIEQVGIHDNFFELGGNSLLLVKMQVKLQEIFGQELSMIEIIKSPNIDSLAKFLSQEQSRKTAAQQGHNRGEARSALKTLSEQRKQSRQKQRSQNN
;
A
#
# COMPACT_ATOMS: atom_id res chain seq x y z
N GLU A 1 17.52 12.75 -4.91
CA GLU A 1 18.89 13.13 -4.50
C GLU A 1 19.91 12.92 -5.61
N ALA A 2 19.72 11.88 -6.43
CA ALA A 2 20.20 11.87 -7.80
C ALA A 2 19.03 12.12 -8.77
N SER A 3 19.32 12.35 -10.05
CA SER A 3 18.37 12.32 -11.17
C SER A 3 17.48 11.08 -11.08
N ILE A 4 16.24 11.19 -11.58
CA ILE A 4 15.17 10.17 -11.45
C ILE A 4 15.70 8.74 -11.59
N TRP A 5 16.55 8.49 -12.59
CA TRP A 5 17.29 7.23 -12.73
C TRP A 5 18.81 7.47 -12.80
N SER A 6 19.54 6.55 -12.18
CA SER A 6 21.00 6.59 -12.07
C SER A 6 21.67 5.30 -12.55
N ILE A 7 20.91 4.21 -12.55
CA ILE A 7 21.36 2.86 -12.87
C ILE A 7 20.30 2.18 -13.72
N LEU A 8 20.74 1.34 -14.65
CA LEU A 8 19.86 0.66 -15.59
C LEU A 8 20.32 -0.78 -15.79
N TYR A 9 19.35 -1.69 -15.81
CA TYR A 9 19.52 -3.05 -16.28
C TYR A 9 18.49 -3.36 -17.37
N PRO A 10 18.90 -3.59 -18.63
CA PRO A 10 17.98 -4.01 -19.68
C PRO A 10 17.57 -5.47 -19.46
N ILE A 11 16.27 -5.72 -19.37
CA ILE A 11 15.72 -7.07 -19.25
C ILE A 11 15.28 -7.52 -20.64
N GLU A 12 16.10 -8.34 -21.29
CA GLU A 12 15.74 -9.01 -22.55
C GLU A 12 15.15 -10.40 -22.29
N GLN A 13 15.64 -11.09 -21.25
CA GLN A 13 15.16 -12.38 -20.77
C GLN A 13 15.18 -12.39 -19.24
N VAL A 14 14.19 -13.06 -18.64
CA VAL A 14 14.13 -13.24 -17.18
C VAL A 14 14.75 -14.58 -16.83
N ASP A 15 15.86 -14.55 -16.08
CA ASP A 15 16.50 -15.77 -15.58
C ASP A 15 15.72 -16.30 -14.35
N PRO A 16 15.22 -17.54 -14.39
CA PRO A 16 14.48 -18.14 -13.26
C PRO A 16 15.30 -18.26 -11.97
N SER A 17 16.64 -18.21 -12.04
CA SER A 17 17.53 -18.29 -10.88
C SER A 17 17.66 -16.96 -10.12
N TRP A 18 17.21 -15.84 -10.69
CA TRP A 18 17.28 -14.54 -10.05
C TRP A 18 16.36 -14.47 -8.84
N LYS A 19 16.94 -14.26 -7.65
CA LYS A 19 16.19 -13.88 -6.45
C LYS A 19 15.68 -12.43 -6.51
N SER A 20 16.36 -11.59 -7.29
CA SER A 20 15.99 -10.22 -7.60
C SER A 20 16.68 -9.77 -8.88
N ILE A 21 16.02 -8.91 -9.66
CA ILE A 21 16.62 -8.32 -10.86
C ILE A 21 17.82 -7.45 -10.44
N PRO A 22 19.00 -7.59 -11.08
CA PRO A 22 20.14 -6.72 -10.84
C PRO A 22 19.78 -5.25 -11.07
N TYR A 23 20.35 -4.34 -10.30
CA TYR A 23 20.20 -2.90 -10.57
C TYR A 23 20.85 -2.53 -11.91
N GLY A 24 21.94 -3.23 -12.26
CA GLY A 24 22.62 -3.10 -13.54
C GLY A 24 23.81 -2.17 -13.49
N ARG A 25 23.95 -1.30 -14.49
CA ARG A 25 25.11 -0.43 -14.69
C ARG A 25 24.76 1.06 -14.62
N PRO A 26 25.68 1.91 -14.17
CA PRO A 26 25.45 3.36 -14.11
C PRO A 26 25.03 3.92 -15.48
N MET A 27 24.11 4.87 -15.48
CA MET A 27 23.77 5.64 -16.68
C MET A 27 24.92 6.57 -17.09
N ALA A 28 24.85 7.09 -18.32
CA ALA A 28 25.82 8.06 -18.81
C ALA A 28 25.97 9.25 -17.85
N ASN A 29 27.23 9.68 -17.64
CA ASN A 29 27.61 10.78 -16.73
C ASN A 29 27.25 10.56 -15.25
N GLN A 30 26.89 9.34 -14.87
CA GLN A 30 26.70 8.94 -13.48
C GLN A 30 27.68 7.81 -13.14
N ARG A 31 28.05 7.74 -11.86
CA ARG A 31 28.93 6.70 -11.34
C ARG A 31 28.28 6.08 -10.12
N PHE A 32 28.40 4.76 -9.99
CA PHE A 32 28.11 4.08 -8.73
C PHE A 32 29.41 3.58 -8.15
N TYR A 33 29.47 3.58 -6.82
CA TYR A 33 30.54 2.98 -6.06
C TYR A 33 29.93 2.06 -5.01
N VAL A 34 30.54 0.88 -4.84
CA VAL A 34 30.31 0.02 -3.69
C VAL A 34 31.53 0.24 -2.79
N LEU A 35 31.37 0.95 -1.68
CA LEU A 35 32.48 1.30 -0.79
C LEU A 35 32.32 0.62 0.57
N ASP A 36 33.46 0.35 1.21
CA ASP A 36 33.53 -0.16 2.58
C ASP A 36 33.46 0.98 3.63
N GLY A 37 33.66 0.63 4.90
CA GLY A 37 33.60 1.59 6.02
C GLY A 37 34.74 2.62 6.05
N VAL A 38 35.80 2.42 5.26
CA VAL A 38 36.91 3.39 5.10
C VAL A 38 36.87 4.10 3.74
N LEU A 39 35.78 3.92 2.98
CA LEU A 39 35.52 4.51 1.66
C LEU A 39 36.42 3.96 0.54
N GLU A 40 36.90 2.73 0.68
CA GLU A 40 37.63 2.03 -0.38
C GLU A 40 36.68 1.15 -1.20
N PRO A 41 36.91 0.95 -2.51
CA PRO A 41 36.07 0.10 -3.35
C PRO A 41 36.05 -1.36 -2.88
N CYS A 42 34.85 -1.91 -2.68
CA CYS A 42 34.67 -3.33 -2.38
C CYS A 42 35.00 -4.21 -3.60
N PRO A 43 35.68 -5.36 -3.41
CA PRO A 43 35.85 -6.35 -4.46
C PRO A 43 34.52 -6.92 -4.97
N VAL A 44 34.56 -7.59 -6.14
CA VAL A 44 33.42 -8.34 -6.68
C VAL A 44 32.93 -9.35 -5.63
N TRP A 45 31.61 -9.48 -5.51
CA TRP A 45 30.87 -10.27 -4.51
C TRP A 45 30.89 -9.75 -3.06
N VAL A 46 31.73 -8.77 -2.72
CA VAL A 46 31.81 -8.22 -1.37
C VAL A 46 30.78 -7.10 -1.20
N PRO A 47 29.84 -7.22 -0.24
CA PRO A 47 28.88 -6.16 0.05
C PRO A 47 29.55 -4.88 0.55
N GLY A 48 29.00 -3.75 0.15
CA GLY A 48 29.35 -2.43 0.66
C GLY A 48 28.21 -1.44 0.51
N GLN A 49 28.42 -0.21 0.98
CA GLN A 49 27.45 0.86 0.83
C GLN A 49 27.50 1.44 -0.58
N LEU A 50 26.33 1.71 -1.16
CA LEU A 50 26.22 2.31 -2.47
C LEU A 50 26.32 3.83 -2.39
N TYR A 51 27.19 4.40 -3.23
CA TYR A 51 27.33 5.84 -3.41
C TYR A 51 27.12 6.20 -4.88
N ILE A 52 26.51 7.36 -5.11
CA ILE A 52 26.30 7.89 -6.46
C ILE A 52 27.21 9.11 -6.65
N GLY A 53 27.94 9.15 -7.76
CA GLY A 53 28.73 10.29 -8.22
C GLY A 53 28.29 10.76 -9.60
N GLY A 54 28.93 11.83 -10.09
CA GLY A 54 28.68 12.40 -11.41
C GLY A 54 27.64 13.52 -11.47
N MET A 55 27.21 13.85 -12.69
CA MET A 55 26.42 15.06 -12.98
C MET A 55 24.97 14.98 -12.50
N GLY A 56 24.47 13.78 -12.19
CA GLY A 56 23.09 13.58 -11.77
C GLY A 56 22.78 13.97 -10.33
N LEU A 57 23.75 14.44 -9.55
CA LEU A 57 23.52 14.76 -8.15
C LEU A 57 22.74 16.06 -7.97
N ALA A 58 21.74 16.04 -7.08
CA ALA A 58 21.05 17.24 -6.65
C ALA A 58 21.99 18.17 -5.87
N ASN A 59 21.69 19.47 -5.89
CA ASN A 59 22.47 20.47 -5.16
C ASN A 59 22.41 20.27 -3.63
N GLY A 60 21.32 19.70 -3.11
CA GLY A 60 21.09 19.46 -1.70
C GLY A 60 19.61 19.49 -1.36
N TYR A 61 19.32 19.51 -0.06
CA TYR A 61 17.97 19.70 0.47
C TYR A 61 17.68 21.19 0.68
N TRP A 62 16.49 21.63 0.27
CA TRP A 62 16.10 23.03 0.37
C TRP A 62 16.05 23.49 1.83
N ARG A 63 16.89 24.48 2.18
CA ARG A 63 17.02 25.07 3.53
C ARG A 63 17.39 24.07 4.64
N ASP A 64 18.01 22.95 4.30
CA ASP A 64 18.47 21.95 5.26
C ASP A 64 19.93 21.57 4.96
N GLU A 65 20.85 22.44 5.38
CA GLU A 65 22.29 22.26 5.20
C GLU A 65 22.81 21.07 6.02
N GLN A 66 22.25 20.82 7.20
CA GLN A 66 22.65 19.69 8.05
C GLN A 66 22.38 18.37 7.33
N LYS A 67 21.17 18.17 6.80
CA LYS A 67 20.84 16.98 6.01
C LYS A 67 21.63 16.92 4.72
N THR A 68 21.87 18.06 4.07
CA THR A 68 22.69 18.11 2.86
C THR A 68 24.11 17.62 3.12
N ASN A 69 24.75 18.08 4.18
CA ASN A 69 26.12 17.67 4.53
C ASN A 69 26.19 16.22 5.04
N ALA A 70 25.10 15.71 5.63
CA ALA A 70 25.01 14.31 6.04
C ALA A 70 24.83 13.35 4.85
N SER A 71 24.09 13.76 3.82
CA SER A 71 23.77 12.93 2.65
C SER A 71 24.74 13.09 1.47
N PHE A 72 25.31 14.28 1.29
CA PHE A 72 26.25 14.59 0.22
C PHE A 72 27.62 14.91 0.80
N MET A 73 28.61 14.13 0.43
CA MET A 73 29.97 14.24 0.94
C MET A 73 30.98 14.43 -0.17
N ILE A 74 32.18 14.88 0.19
CA ILE A 74 33.33 14.91 -0.73
C ILE A 74 34.21 13.71 -0.40
N HIS A 75 34.44 12.85 -1.39
CA HIS A 75 35.30 11.68 -1.23
C HIS A 75 36.73 12.12 -0.86
N PRO A 76 37.35 11.55 0.19
CA PRO A 76 38.60 12.04 0.75
C PRO A 76 39.76 12.03 -0.26
N HIS A 77 39.86 10.99 -1.07
CA HIS A 77 40.95 10.80 -2.05
C HIS A 77 40.65 11.43 -3.42
N THR A 78 39.55 11.03 -4.07
CA THR A 78 39.20 11.51 -5.42
C THR A 78 38.67 12.95 -5.46
N LYS A 79 38.29 13.51 -4.30
CA LYS A 79 37.60 14.81 -4.18
C LYS A 79 36.28 14.91 -4.95
N GLU A 80 35.75 13.79 -5.41
CA GLU A 80 34.45 13.75 -6.07
C GLU A 80 33.32 13.95 -5.05
N ARG A 81 32.28 14.69 -5.44
CA ARG A 81 31.07 14.81 -4.63
C ARG A 81 30.23 13.55 -4.82
N LEU A 82 29.90 12.89 -3.71
CA LEU A 82 29.14 11.65 -3.67
C LEU A 82 27.87 11.83 -2.86
N TYR A 83 26.80 11.18 -3.29
CA TYR A 83 25.57 10.99 -2.52
C TYR A 83 25.59 9.62 -1.84
N LYS A 84 25.44 9.62 -0.51
CA LYS A 84 25.27 8.41 0.29
C LYS A 84 23.83 7.91 0.16
N THR A 85 23.63 6.79 -0.52
CA THR A 85 22.27 6.30 -0.84
C THR A 85 21.53 5.67 0.33
N GLY A 86 22.27 5.15 1.32
CA GLY A 86 21.74 4.27 2.37
C GLY A 86 21.47 2.84 1.91
N ASP A 87 21.73 2.52 0.64
CA ASP A 87 21.56 1.19 0.06
C ASP A 87 22.83 0.34 0.23
N LEU A 88 22.66 -0.96 0.44
CA LEU A 88 23.72 -1.97 0.41
C LEU A 88 23.67 -2.73 -0.90
N GLY A 89 24.83 -2.96 -1.50
CA GLY A 89 24.93 -3.72 -2.73
C GLY A 89 26.32 -4.29 -2.93
N ARG A 90 26.51 -5.00 -4.04
CA ARG A 90 27.81 -5.55 -4.45
C ARG A 90 27.92 -5.61 -5.96
N TYR A 91 29.14 -5.56 -6.46
CA TYR A 91 29.41 -5.84 -7.86
C TYR A 91 29.33 -7.35 -8.12
N LEU A 92 28.72 -7.68 -9.26
CA LEU A 92 28.75 -8.99 -9.89
C LEU A 92 29.94 -9.06 -10.88
N PRO A 93 30.39 -10.25 -11.28
CA PRO A 93 31.54 -10.42 -12.19
C PRO A 93 31.36 -9.75 -13.56
N ASP A 94 30.12 -9.57 -13.98
CA ASP A 94 29.74 -8.91 -15.23
C ASP A 94 29.68 -7.37 -15.09
N GLY A 95 30.04 -6.82 -13.93
CA GLY A 95 30.03 -5.39 -13.63
C GLY A 95 28.65 -4.82 -13.30
N ASN A 96 27.60 -5.66 -13.23
CA ASN A 96 26.31 -5.23 -12.71
C ASN A 96 26.33 -5.11 -11.19
N ILE A 97 25.48 -4.25 -10.65
CA ILE A 97 25.27 -4.14 -9.22
C ILE A 97 24.06 -4.97 -8.81
N GLU A 98 24.24 -5.82 -7.81
CA GLU A 98 23.16 -6.49 -7.10
C GLU A 98 22.81 -5.71 -5.83
N PHE A 99 21.53 -5.44 -5.63
CA PHE A 99 21.02 -4.77 -4.44
C PHE A 99 20.74 -5.78 -3.32
N GLN A 100 21.30 -5.52 -2.14
CA GLN A 100 21.26 -6.41 -0.98
C GLN A 100 20.32 -5.89 0.13
N GLY A 101 19.74 -4.70 -0.03
CA GLY A 101 18.89 -4.08 0.97
C GLY A 101 19.41 -2.70 1.36
N ARG A 102 19.09 -2.26 2.57
CA ARG A 102 19.45 -0.94 3.06
C ARG A 102 20.22 -1.04 4.37
N GLU A 103 21.13 -0.11 4.55
CA GLU A 103 21.79 0.14 5.83
C GLU A 103 20.81 0.81 6.81
N ASP A 104 20.00 1.74 6.31
CA ASP A 104 18.95 2.41 7.08
C ASP A 104 17.63 1.62 7.07
N CYS A 105 16.74 1.95 8.01
CA CYS A 105 15.49 1.24 8.22
C CYS A 105 14.39 1.66 7.23
N GLN A 106 14.76 2.17 6.06
CA GLN A 106 13.79 2.65 5.07
C GLN A 106 13.18 1.47 4.30
N VAL A 107 11.85 1.47 4.17
CA VAL A 107 11.10 0.37 3.53
C VAL A 107 10.33 0.85 2.30
N LYS A 108 10.01 -0.08 1.40
CA LYS A 108 9.07 0.17 0.31
C LYS A 108 7.78 -0.60 0.59
N VAL A 109 6.70 0.12 0.85
CA VAL A 109 5.38 -0.47 1.13
C VAL A 109 4.39 0.13 0.13
N ASN A 110 3.67 -0.73 -0.61
CA ASN A 110 2.68 -0.31 -1.61
C ASN A 110 3.19 0.72 -2.63
N GLY A 111 4.46 0.62 -3.04
CA GLY A 111 5.11 1.54 -3.98
C GLY A 111 5.60 2.86 -3.36
N TYR A 112 5.29 3.12 -2.09
CA TYR A 112 5.80 4.27 -1.35
C TYR A 112 7.13 3.95 -0.69
N ARG A 113 8.06 4.90 -0.77
CA ARG A 113 9.33 4.87 -0.04
C ARG A 113 9.08 5.53 1.32
N ILE A 114 9.10 4.74 2.39
CA ILE A 114 8.70 5.16 3.73
C ILE A 114 9.88 5.12 4.69
N GLU A 115 10.15 6.26 5.33
CA GLU A 115 11.12 6.39 6.42
C GLU A 115 10.49 5.94 7.73
N LEU A 116 10.80 4.72 8.19
CA LEU A 116 10.24 4.21 9.45
C LEU A 116 10.58 5.11 10.65
N GLY A 117 11.76 5.71 10.63
CA GLY A 117 12.20 6.66 11.64
C GLY A 117 11.32 7.91 11.78
N GLU A 118 10.62 8.33 10.72
CA GLU A 118 9.69 9.47 10.78
C GLU A 118 8.43 9.11 11.57
N ILE A 119 7.91 7.90 11.36
CA ILE A 119 6.76 7.37 12.11
C ILE A 119 7.16 7.17 13.58
N GLU A 120 8.34 6.58 13.82
CA GLU A 120 8.90 6.39 15.16
C GLU A 120 9.08 7.72 15.89
N ALA A 121 9.74 8.71 15.27
CA ALA A 121 9.97 10.03 15.84
C ALA A 121 8.66 10.76 16.14
N THR A 122 7.65 10.59 15.28
CA THR A 122 6.32 11.17 15.51
C THR A 122 5.66 10.51 16.71
N LEU A 123 5.57 9.18 16.77
CA LEU A 123 5.00 8.44 17.90
C LEU A 123 5.71 8.78 19.22
N GLN A 124 7.04 8.94 19.19
CA GLN A 124 7.85 9.29 20.36
C GLN A 124 7.52 10.68 20.95
N GLN A 125 6.87 11.57 20.18
CA GLN A 125 6.38 12.86 20.70
C GLN A 125 5.08 12.71 21.50
N HIS A 126 4.39 11.57 21.42
CA HIS A 126 3.14 11.37 22.15
C HIS A 126 3.43 11.15 23.65
N PRO A 127 2.77 11.88 24.58
CA PRO A 127 3.09 11.83 26.01
C PRO A 127 3.09 10.41 26.62
N ALA A 128 2.13 9.57 26.20
CA ALA A 128 1.96 8.21 26.69
C ALA A 128 2.95 7.16 26.11
N VAL A 129 3.80 7.53 25.15
CA VAL A 129 4.77 6.61 24.52
C VAL A 129 6.12 6.73 25.23
N LYS A 130 6.66 5.61 25.70
CA LYS A 130 8.01 5.53 26.30
C LYS A 130 9.04 5.21 25.22
N GLU A 131 8.81 4.16 24.47
CA GLU A 131 9.67 3.70 23.36
C GLU A 131 8.78 3.17 22.24
N THR A 132 9.27 3.26 21.00
CA THR A 132 8.58 2.72 19.84
C THR A 132 9.57 2.22 18.80
N VAL A 133 9.17 1.18 18.05
CA VAL A 133 9.85 0.75 16.83
C VAL A 133 8.79 0.43 15.79
N VAL A 134 9.02 0.85 14.55
CA VAL A 134 8.13 0.51 13.43
C VAL A 134 8.87 -0.46 12.52
N THR A 135 8.14 -1.41 11.95
CA THR A 135 8.70 -2.34 10.97
C THR A 135 7.69 -2.68 9.89
N ALA A 136 8.18 -3.17 8.75
CA ALA A 136 7.34 -3.75 7.72
C ALA A 136 7.29 -5.27 7.92
N VAL A 137 6.09 -5.82 8.08
CA VAL A 137 5.83 -7.26 8.24
C VAL A 137 5.09 -7.78 7.02
N GLY A 138 5.48 -8.94 6.50
CA GLY A 138 4.87 -9.60 5.34
C GLY A 138 5.90 -10.44 4.58
N GLU A 139 5.53 -11.65 4.15
CA GLU A 139 6.45 -12.59 3.48
C GLU A 139 6.83 -12.14 2.07
N LEU A 140 5.86 -11.57 1.34
CA LEU A 140 6.05 -11.03 0.00
C LEU A 140 6.07 -9.50 0.06
N ARG A 141 6.91 -8.87 -0.79
CA ARG A 141 6.99 -7.40 -0.90
C ARG A 141 5.63 -6.74 -1.15
N GLU A 142 4.75 -7.46 -1.82
CA GLU A 142 3.41 -7.02 -2.25
C GLU A 142 2.42 -6.97 -1.09
N ASN A 143 2.68 -7.71 -0.01
CA ASN A 143 1.82 -7.83 1.17
C ASN A 143 2.50 -7.26 2.43
N GLN A 144 3.53 -6.42 2.27
CA GLN A 144 4.14 -5.76 3.40
C GLN A 144 3.19 -4.74 4.01
N GLN A 145 3.06 -4.78 5.33
CA GLN A 145 2.30 -3.82 6.11
C GLN A 145 3.17 -3.21 7.20
N LEU A 146 2.92 -1.94 7.51
CA LEU A 146 3.58 -1.25 8.60
C LEU A 146 2.97 -1.68 9.93
N VAL A 147 3.81 -2.00 10.90
CA VAL A 147 3.41 -2.39 12.26
C VAL A 147 4.23 -1.56 13.24
N ALA A 148 3.54 -0.92 14.18
CA ALA A 148 4.17 -0.15 15.25
C ALA A 148 4.17 -0.94 16.56
N TYR A 149 5.34 -1.11 17.16
CA TYR A 149 5.50 -1.73 18.47
C TYR A 149 5.78 -0.65 19.49
N ILE A 150 4.92 -0.56 20.51
CA ILE A 150 4.93 0.56 21.46
C ILE A 150 5.11 0.04 22.87
N VAL A 151 6.06 0.62 23.59
CA VAL A 151 6.18 0.51 25.04
C VAL A 151 5.53 1.75 25.64
N PRO A 152 4.41 1.62 26.39
CA PRO A 152 3.77 2.75 27.03
C PRO A 152 4.58 3.26 28.23
N LYS A 153 4.39 4.54 28.61
CA LYS A 153 4.94 5.04 29.88
C LYS A 153 4.20 4.41 31.06
N SER A 154 4.97 3.98 32.07
CA SER A 154 4.47 3.33 33.26
C SER A 154 3.45 4.21 34.01
N GLY A 155 2.33 3.62 34.42
CA GLY A 155 1.29 4.29 35.22
C GLY A 155 0.17 4.97 34.44
N GLU A 156 0.31 5.11 33.11
CA GLU A 156 -0.73 5.69 32.24
C GLU A 156 -1.45 4.66 31.37
N PHE A 157 -1.08 3.38 31.45
CA PHE A 157 -1.61 2.33 30.60
C PHE A 157 -2.39 1.29 31.39
N GLU A 158 -3.67 1.17 31.04
CA GLU A 158 -4.57 0.12 31.51
C GLU A 158 -4.75 -0.89 30.37
N ALA A 159 -4.31 -2.14 30.57
CA ALA A 159 -4.36 -3.17 29.54
C ALA A 159 -5.78 -3.41 28.99
N GLU A 160 -6.80 -3.27 29.85
CA GLU A 160 -8.23 -3.39 29.49
C GLU A 160 -8.71 -2.29 28.53
N ARG A 161 -7.95 -1.20 28.38
CA ARG A 161 -8.26 -0.08 27.50
C ARG A 161 -7.28 0.05 26.34
N ALA A 162 -6.57 -1.02 25.97
CA ALA A 162 -5.59 -1.02 24.88
C ALA A 162 -6.13 -0.35 23.60
N ASP A 163 -7.35 -0.70 23.18
CA ASP A 163 -7.99 -0.16 21.97
C ASP A 163 -8.17 1.37 22.01
N PHE A 164 -8.48 1.91 23.20
CA PHE A 164 -8.59 3.36 23.38
C PHE A 164 -7.25 4.05 23.13
N TYR A 165 -6.14 3.52 23.66
CA TYR A 165 -4.81 4.09 23.44
C TYR A 165 -4.35 3.93 22.00
N ILE A 166 -4.62 2.77 21.38
CA ILE A 166 -4.31 2.52 19.96
C ILE A 166 -5.01 3.54 19.08
N GLN A 167 -6.31 3.79 19.32
CA GLN A 167 -7.05 4.81 18.56
C GLN A 167 -6.45 6.20 18.76
N LYS A 168 -6.04 6.57 19.98
CA LYS A 168 -5.37 7.85 20.25
C LYS A 168 -4.05 8.00 19.49
N TRP A 169 -3.24 6.95 19.40
CA TRP A 169 -2.01 6.96 18.62
C TRP A 169 -2.27 7.05 17.12
N ARG A 170 -3.28 6.33 16.62
CA ARG A 170 -3.71 6.42 15.22
C ARG A 170 -4.16 7.84 14.88
N ASP A 171 -5.05 8.44 15.68
CA ASP A 171 -5.51 9.81 15.49
C ASP A 171 -4.37 10.84 15.55
N PHE A 172 -3.39 10.60 16.42
CA PHE A 172 -2.22 11.47 16.56
C PHE A 172 -1.31 11.41 15.33
N LEU A 173 -1.07 10.23 14.78
CA LEU A 173 -0.30 10.05 13.56
C LEU A 173 -1.03 10.62 12.34
N GLN A 174 -2.34 10.37 12.19
CA GLN A 174 -3.13 10.89 11.07
C GLN A 174 -3.12 12.42 10.96
N LYS A 175 -2.96 13.13 12.06
CA LYS A 175 -2.85 14.60 12.07
C LYS A 175 -1.51 15.12 11.55
N LYS A 176 -0.48 14.28 11.47
CA LYS A 176 0.91 14.68 11.22
C LYS A 176 1.53 14.00 10.01
N LEU A 177 1.07 12.80 9.68
CA LEU A 177 1.63 11.95 8.63
C LEU A 177 0.58 11.65 7.56
N PRO A 178 1.00 11.45 6.31
CA PRO A 178 0.10 11.03 5.24
C PRO A 178 -0.38 9.58 5.43
N ASP A 179 -1.54 9.24 4.86
CA ASP A 179 -2.22 7.95 5.04
C ASP A 179 -1.34 6.73 4.72
N TYR A 180 -0.46 6.82 3.72
CA TYR A 180 0.39 5.70 3.32
C TYR A 180 1.50 5.38 4.35
N MET A 181 1.76 6.26 5.31
CA MET A 181 2.69 6.04 6.42
C MET A 181 2.01 5.48 7.68
N MET A 182 0.70 5.26 7.63
CA MET A 182 -0.05 4.80 8.80
C MET A 182 0.22 3.31 9.06
N PRO A 183 0.62 2.93 10.30
CA PRO A 183 0.67 1.53 10.70
C PRO A 183 -0.70 0.87 10.58
N ALA A 184 -0.72 -0.34 10.03
CA ALA A 184 -1.90 -1.18 9.98
C ALA A 184 -2.24 -1.70 11.39
N ASP A 185 -1.21 -2.15 12.13
CA ASP A 185 -1.35 -2.71 13.48
C ASP A 185 -0.44 -2.00 14.51
N PHE A 186 -0.88 -2.01 15.77
CA PHE A 186 -0.20 -1.44 16.92
C PHE A 186 -0.07 -2.49 18.02
N ILE A 187 1.16 -2.90 18.31
CA ILE A 187 1.44 -3.98 19.25
C ILE A 187 2.08 -3.40 20.50
N LEU A 188 1.46 -3.63 21.63
CA LEU A 188 1.95 -3.21 22.93
C LEU A 188 3.00 -4.19 23.44
N LEU A 189 4.11 -3.66 23.96
CA LEU A 189 5.18 -4.43 24.58
C LEU A 189 5.52 -3.86 25.96
N ASP A 190 5.91 -4.73 26.88
CA ASP A 190 6.45 -4.29 28.18
C ASP A 190 7.84 -3.66 28.02
N ALA A 191 8.63 -4.16 27.07
CA ALA A 191 9.94 -3.65 26.70
C ALA A 191 10.30 -4.05 25.26
N LEU A 192 11.14 -3.25 24.60
CA LEU A 192 11.68 -3.61 23.28
C LEU A 192 12.71 -4.74 23.43
N PRO A 193 12.67 -5.78 22.57
CA PRO A 193 13.70 -6.80 22.57
C PRO A 193 15.02 -6.20 22.10
N LEU A 194 16.10 -6.42 22.84
CA LEU A 194 17.43 -5.91 22.52
C LEU A 194 18.38 -7.06 22.13
N THR A 195 19.34 -6.75 21.26
CA THR A 195 20.51 -7.58 20.97
C THR A 195 21.52 -7.49 22.11
N SER A 196 22.53 -8.36 22.11
CA SER A 196 23.65 -8.30 23.07
C SER A 196 24.39 -6.96 23.07
N ASN A 197 24.29 -6.19 21.97
CA ASN A 197 24.90 -4.87 21.82
C ASN A 197 23.94 -3.72 22.19
N GLY A 198 22.78 -4.00 22.79
CA GLY A 198 21.81 -2.99 23.22
C GLY A 198 20.98 -2.35 22.10
N LYS A 199 21.13 -2.80 20.84
CA LYS A 199 20.27 -2.38 19.71
C LYS A 199 18.99 -3.18 19.66
N VAL A 200 17.88 -2.60 19.19
CA VAL A 200 16.60 -3.31 19.02
C VAL A 200 16.75 -4.53 18.10
N ASN A 201 16.36 -5.69 18.59
CA ASN A 201 16.34 -6.95 17.86
C ASN A 201 15.00 -7.11 17.14
N ARG A 202 14.89 -6.54 15.94
CA ARG A 202 13.66 -6.59 15.14
C ARG A 202 13.19 -8.01 14.79
N ARG A 203 14.10 -8.98 14.72
CA ARG A 203 13.75 -10.39 14.45
C ARG A 203 13.06 -11.08 15.63
N ALA A 204 13.19 -10.51 16.84
CA ALA A 204 12.56 -11.01 18.05
C ALA A 204 11.24 -10.29 18.36
N LEU A 205 10.78 -9.37 17.50
CA LEU A 205 9.49 -8.72 17.68
C LEU A 205 8.34 -9.73 17.48
N PRO A 206 7.29 -9.70 18.32
CA PRO A 206 6.14 -10.57 18.15
C PRO A 206 5.44 -10.38 16.81
N ALA A 207 4.94 -11.45 16.19
CA ALA A 207 4.13 -11.30 14.99
C ALA A 207 2.78 -10.60 15.31
N PRO A 208 2.28 -9.72 14.42
CA PRO A 208 0.98 -9.06 14.55
C PRO A 208 -0.18 -10.00 14.80
N LYS A 209 -1.18 -9.55 15.59
CA LYS A 209 -2.39 -10.32 15.85
C LYS A 209 -3.29 -10.41 14.62
N SER A 210 -3.22 -9.45 13.69
CA SER A 210 -3.88 -9.58 12.38
C SER A 210 -3.38 -10.81 11.59
N ILE A 211 -2.19 -11.33 11.91
CA ILE A 211 -1.62 -12.56 11.35
C ILE A 211 -1.96 -13.80 12.21
N ARG A 212 -2.49 -13.62 13.44
CA ARG A 212 -2.63 -14.72 14.42
C ARG A 212 -4.02 -14.95 15.02
N SER A 213 -4.98 -14.03 15.01
CA SER A 213 -6.31 -14.28 15.62
C SER A 213 -7.30 -13.13 15.41
N HIS A 214 -8.39 -13.44 14.71
CA HIS A 214 -9.56 -12.60 14.46
C HIS A 214 -10.46 -12.43 15.71
N GLU A 215 -10.10 -11.60 16.68
CA GLU A 215 -10.92 -11.41 17.91
C GLU A 215 -11.19 -9.95 18.33
N SER A 216 -10.95 -8.95 17.47
CA SER A 216 -11.00 -7.53 17.91
C SER A 216 -12.27 -6.73 17.52
N ALA A 217 -13.26 -7.34 16.87
CA ALA A 217 -14.58 -6.74 16.72
C ALA A 217 -15.62 -7.82 16.99
N ALA A 218 -16.75 -7.49 17.62
CA ALA A 218 -17.84 -8.45 17.82
C ALA A 218 -18.18 -9.08 16.47
N TYR A 219 -17.79 -10.34 16.27
CA TYR A 219 -17.89 -11.00 14.99
C TYR A 219 -19.37 -11.08 14.58
N VAL A 220 -19.71 -10.33 13.52
CA VAL A 220 -21.05 -10.39 12.91
C VAL A 220 -20.93 -11.09 11.58
N LYS A 221 -21.51 -12.29 11.49
CA LYS A 221 -21.48 -13.10 10.28
C LYS A 221 -22.28 -12.45 9.13
N PRO A 222 -21.87 -12.64 7.87
CA PRO A 222 -22.66 -12.30 6.68
C PRO A 222 -24.08 -12.88 6.72
N GLN A 223 -25.09 -12.03 6.56
CA GLN A 223 -26.51 -12.38 6.63
C GLN A 223 -27.18 -12.39 5.25
N THR A 224 -26.81 -11.46 4.36
CA THR A 224 -27.38 -11.37 3.01
C THR A 224 -26.57 -12.18 1.98
N ASP A 225 -27.17 -12.51 0.83
CA ASP A 225 -26.47 -13.20 -0.25
C ASP A 225 -25.30 -12.36 -0.79
N ALA A 226 -25.50 -11.05 -0.90
CA ALA A 226 -24.44 -10.13 -1.32
C ALA A 226 -23.28 -10.13 -0.31
N GLU A 227 -23.56 -10.02 0.99
CA GLU A 227 -22.52 -10.10 2.03
C GLU A 227 -21.77 -11.44 2.00
N ARG A 228 -22.47 -12.56 1.81
CA ARG A 228 -21.84 -13.89 1.70
C ARG A 228 -20.89 -13.98 0.51
N LEU A 229 -21.30 -13.45 -0.65
CA LEU A 229 -20.46 -13.44 -1.86
C LEU A 229 -19.23 -12.55 -1.68
N ILE A 230 -19.39 -11.35 -1.11
CA ILE A 230 -18.27 -10.45 -0.83
C ILE A 230 -17.31 -11.11 0.18
N ALA A 231 -17.82 -11.70 1.25
CA ALA A 231 -17.03 -12.38 2.27
C ALA A 231 -16.18 -13.51 1.67
N ALA A 232 -16.76 -14.32 0.77
CA ALA A 232 -16.04 -15.39 0.09
C ALA A 232 -14.88 -14.84 -0.77
N VAL A 233 -15.10 -13.73 -1.49
CA VAL A 233 -14.05 -13.06 -2.27
C VAL A 233 -12.93 -12.54 -1.35
N TRP A 234 -13.28 -11.97 -0.20
CA TRP A 234 -12.30 -11.48 0.77
C TRP A 234 -11.47 -12.61 1.36
N GLN A 235 -12.12 -13.69 1.80
CA GLN A 235 -11.45 -14.88 2.32
C GLN A 235 -10.45 -15.46 1.32
N GLU A 236 -10.82 -15.54 0.03
CA GLU A 236 -9.95 -16.02 -1.03
C GLU A 236 -8.74 -15.09 -1.26
N ILE A 237 -8.97 -13.78 -1.38
CA ILE A 237 -7.93 -12.81 -1.74
C ILE A 237 -6.97 -12.55 -0.58
N LEU A 238 -7.50 -12.46 0.64
CA LEU A 238 -6.74 -12.20 1.86
C LEU A 238 -6.16 -13.48 2.47
N GLN A 239 -6.61 -14.66 2.01
CA GLN A 239 -6.24 -15.98 2.55
C GLN A 239 -6.54 -16.12 4.05
N ILE A 240 -7.74 -15.69 4.44
CA ILE A 240 -8.21 -15.72 5.83
C ILE A 240 -9.46 -16.59 5.98
N GLU A 241 -9.60 -17.24 7.13
CA GLU A 241 -10.70 -18.21 7.36
C GLU A 241 -12.04 -17.52 7.65
N GLN A 242 -12.04 -16.39 8.35
CA GLN A 242 -13.26 -15.72 8.78
C GLN A 242 -13.17 -14.21 8.59
N VAL A 243 -14.30 -13.62 8.15
CA VAL A 243 -14.48 -12.18 8.00
C VAL A 243 -15.85 -11.79 8.54
N GLY A 244 -15.88 -10.84 9.47
CA GLY A 244 -17.07 -10.18 9.95
C GLY A 244 -17.50 -9.03 9.02
N ILE A 245 -18.80 -8.71 9.01
CA ILE A 245 -19.31 -7.69 8.07
C ILE A 245 -18.81 -6.26 8.33
N HIS A 246 -18.29 -6.02 9.54
CA HIS A 246 -17.73 -4.73 9.96
C HIS A 246 -16.20 -4.70 9.93
N ASP A 247 -15.55 -5.82 9.58
CA ASP A 247 -14.11 -5.87 9.47
C ASP A 247 -13.64 -4.98 8.32
N ASN A 248 -12.55 -4.27 8.57
CA ASN A 248 -11.97 -3.36 7.59
C ASN A 248 -10.98 -4.11 6.68
N PHE A 249 -11.16 -3.99 5.36
CA PHE A 249 -10.34 -4.66 4.35
C PHE A 249 -8.84 -4.44 4.56
N PHE A 250 -8.44 -3.21 4.84
CA PHE A 250 -7.04 -2.82 4.96
C PHE A 250 -6.42 -3.28 6.28
N GLU A 251 -7.21 -3.27 7.35
CA GLU A 251 -6.81 -3.80 8.66
C GLU A 251 -6.61 -5.34 8.59
N LEU A 252 -7.36 -6.01 7.72
CA LEU A 252 -7.25 -7.44 7.46
C LEU A 252 -6.11 -7.86 6.51
N GLY A 253 -5.22 -6.95 6.11
CA GLY A 253 -4.15 -7.30 5.16
C GLY A 253 -4.31 -6.69 3.76
N GLY A 254 -5.45 -6.07 3.48
CA GLY A 254 -5.79 -5.52 2.18
C GLY A 254 -4.83 -4.42 1.71
N ASN A 255 -4.56 -4.40 0.41
CA ASN A 255 -3.73 -3.38 -0.24
C ASN A 255 -4.27 -3.06 -1.64
N SER A 256 -3.67 -2.08 -2.32
CA SER A 256 -4.12 -1.60 -3.63
C SER A 256 -4.16 -2.70 -4.70
N LEU A 257 -3.22 -3.65 -4.68
CA LEU A 257 -3.23 -4.77 -5.64
C LEU A 257 -4.39 -5.72 -5.35
N LEU A 258 -4.63 -6.01 -4.07
CA LEU A 258 -5.75 -6.84 -3.64
C LEU A 258 -7.10 -6.18 -3.93
N LEU A 259 -7.19 -4.85 -3.85
CA LEU A 259 -8.37 -4.09 -4.28
C LEU A 259 -8.67 -4.27 -5.76
N VAL A 260 -7.66 -4.24 -6.63
CA VAL A 260 -7.84 -4.47 -8.06
C VAL A 260 -8.34 -5.89 -8.31
N LYS A 261 -7.73 -6.90 -7.66
CA LYS A 261 -8.19 -8.29 -7.75
C LYS A 261 -9.63 -8.45 -7.27
N MET A 262 -9.98 -7.79 -6.17
CA MET A 262 -11.33 -7.80 -5.60
C MET A 262 -12.33 -7.13 -6.55
N GLN A 263 -11.99 -5.98 -7.13
CA GLN A 263 -12.84 -5.27 -8.09
C GLN A 263 -13.20 -6.16 -9.28
N VAL A 264 -12.19 -6.83 -9.87
CA VAL A 264 -12.41 -7.74 -11.01
C VAL A 264 -13.34 -8.89 -10.63
N LYS A 265 -13.08 -9.58 -9.51
CA LYS A 265 -13.93 -10.68 -9.04
C LYS A 265 -15.35 -10.25 -8.70
N LEU A 266 -15.52 -9.12 -8.03
CA LEU A 266 -16.86 -8.60 -7.72
C LEU A 266 -17.60 -8.18 -9.00
N GLN A 267 -16.90 -7.60 -9.98
CA GLN A 267 -17.48 -7.27 -11.27
C GLN A 267 -17.96 -8.52 -12.03
N GLU A 268 -17.21 -9.61 -11.99
CA GLU A 268 -17.61 -10.91 -12.55
C GLU A 268 -18.86 -11.48 -11.86
N ILE A 269 -18.92 -11.43 -10.52
CA ILE A 269 -20.01 -11.99 -9.73
C ILE A 269 -21.31 -11.19 -9.89
N PHE A 270 -21.22 -9.86 -9.78
CA PHE A 270 -22.39 -8.98 -9.79
C PHE A 270 -22.76 -8.46 -11.18
N GLY A 271 -21.93 -8.72 -12.20
CA GLY A 271 -22.18 -8.32 -13.58
C GLY A 271 -22.22 -6.81 -13.79
N GLN A 272 -21.55 -6.04 -12.93
CA GLN A 272 -21.56 -4.58 -12.97
C GLN A 272 -20.17 -4.00 -12.82
N GLU A 273 -19.85 -2.98 -13.64
CA GLU A 273 -18.67 -2.15 -13.41
C GLU A 273 -18.75 -1.48 -12.05
N LEU A 274 -17.70 -1.65 -11.26
CA LEU A 274 -17.58 -1.06 -9.94
C LEU A 274 -16.55 0.07 -9.99
N SER A 275 -16.91 1.22 -9.44
CA SER A 275 -15.96 2.32 -9.27
C SER A 275 -14.96 1.97 -8.17
N MET A 276 -13.67 2.06 -8.49
CA MET A 276 -12.61 1.85 -7.50
C MET A 276 -12.70 2.84 -6.33
N ILE A 277 -13.12 4.08 -6.62
CA ILE A 277 -13.30 5.11 -5.58
C ILE A 277 -14.39 4.68 -4.58
N GLU A 278 -15.48 4.10 -5.06
CA GLU A 278 -16.60 3.67 -4.19
C GLU A 278 -16.23 2.43 -3.37
N ILE A 279 -15.43 1.52 -3.95
CA ILE A 279 -14.86 0.39 -3.22
C ILE A 279 -13.96 0.89 -2.08
N ILE A 280 -13.08 1.85 -2.33
CA ILE A 280 -12.18 2.41 -1.30
C ILE A 280 -12.97 3.12 -0.19
N LYS A 281 -14.07 3.81 -0.53
CA LYS A 281 -14.97 4.47 0.44
C LYS A 281 -15.82 3.49 1.25
N SER A 282 -15.88 2.23 0.85
CA SER A 282 -16.68 1.19 1.49
C SER A 282 -15.76 0.12 2.08
N PRO A 283 -15.01 0.44 3.16
CA PRO A 283 -13.90 -0.39 3.62
C PRO A 283 -14.33 -1.67 4.33
N ASN A 284 -15.64 -1.93 4.50
CA ASN A 284 -16.17 -3.14 5.13
C ASN A 284 -17.30 -3.76 4.29
N ILE A 285 -17.62 -5.02 4.56
CA ILE A 285 -18.60 -5.78 3.77
C ILE A 285 -20.00 -5.16 3.85
N ASP A 286 -20.44 -4.66 5.01
CA ASP A 286 -21.76 -4.02 5.17
C ASP A 286 -21.93 -2.80 4.24
N SER A 287 -20.95 -1.88 4.26
CA SER A 287 -20.97 -0.70 3.40
C SER A 287 -20.88 -1.05 1.92
N LEU A 288 -20.04 -2.03 1.57
CA LEU A 288 -19.88 -2.47 0.19
C LEU A 288 -21.13 -3.17 -0.34
N ALA A 289 -21.76 -4.05 0.46
CA ALA A 289 -23.01 -4.72 0.10
C ALA A 289 -24.16 -3.73 -0.12
N LYS A 290 -24.27 -2.70 0.72
CA LYS A 290 -25.24 -1.60 0.57
C LYS A 290 -25.01 -0.84 -0.73
N PHE A 291 -23.76 -0.50 -1.04
CA PHE A 291 -23.41 0.17 -2.29
C PHE A 291 -23.80 -0.66 -3.52
N LEU A 292 -23.44 -1.94 -3.55
CA LEU A 292 -23.77 -2.84 -4.66
C LEU A 292 -25.29 -2.96 -4.88
N SER A 293 -26.05 -3.09 -3.77
CA SER A 293 -27.51 -3.23 -3.81
C SER A 293 -28.19 -1.95 -4.33
N GLN A 294 -27.68 -0.78 -3.97
CA GLN A 294 -28.21 0.52 -4.44
C GLN A 294 -27.97 0.71 -5.95
N GLU A 295 -26.78 0.35 -6.44
CA GLU A 295 -26.46 0.43 -7.87
C GLU A 295 -27.30 -0.54 -8.72
N GLN A 296 -27.54 -1.74 -8.22
CA GLN A 296 -28.38 -2.73 -8.92
C GLN A 296 -29.86 -2.29 -8.98
N SER A 297 -30.35 -1.65 -7.92
CA SER A 297 -31.68 -1.05 -7.87
C SER A 297 -31.81 0.12 -8.85
N ARG A 298 -30.79 0.97 -8.97
CA ARG A 298 -30.75 2.09 -9.93
C ARG A 298 -30.77 1.61 -11.38
N LYS A 299 -29.97 0.59 -11.73
CA LYS A 299 -29.97 0.01 -13.09
C LYS A 299 -31.32 -0.58 -13.45
N THR A 300 -31.94 -1.33 -12.53
CA THR A 300 -33.24 -1.95 -12.75
C THR A 300 -34.34 -0.90 -12.94
N ALA A 301 -34.33 0.18 -12.16
CA ALA A 301 -35.25 1.30 -12.33
C ALA A 301 -35.05 2.05 -13.67
N ALA A 302 -33.80 2.24 -14.11
CA ALA A 302 -33.48 2.87 -15.38
C ALA A 302 -33.95 2.03 -16.59
N GLN A 303 -33.75 0.71 -16.56
CA GLN A 303 -34.23 -0.21 -17.61
C GLN A 303 -35.77 -0.29 -17.67
N GLN A 304 -36.45 -0.29 -16.52
CA GLN A 304 -37.92 -0.28 -16.49
C GLN A 304 -38.51 1.06 -16.98
N GLY A 305 -37.84 2.18 -16.70
CA GLY A 305 -38.22 3.50 -17.23
C GLY A 305 -38.06 3.59 -18.75
N HIS A 306 -36.96 3.05 -19.29
CA HIS A 306 -36.69 3.02 -20.73
C HIS A 306 -37.73 2.17 -21.48
N ASN A 307 -37.98 0.94 -21.03
CA ASN A 307 -38.97 0.05 -21.64
C ASN A 307 -40.40 0.62 -21.61
N ARG A 308 -40.77 1.35 -20.54
CA ARG A 308 -42.06 2.06 -20.48
C ARG A 308 -42.14 3.24 -21.45
N GLY A 309 -41.03 3.92 -21.71
CA GLY A 309 -40.93 5.01 -22.67
C GLY A 309 -41.12 4.53 -24.11
N GLU A 310 -40.44 3.45 -24.48
CA GLU A 310 -40.55 2.84 -25.80
C GLU A 310 -41.95 2.27 -26.07
N ALA A 311 -42.53 1.57 -25.09
CA ALA A 311 -43.89 1.05 -25.20
C ALA A 311 -44.95 2.16 -25.38
N ARG A 312 -44.78 3.30 -24.68
CA ARG A 312 -45.65 4.48 -24.87
C ARG A 312 -45.48 5.13 -26.24
N SER A 313 -44.24 5.18 -26.76
CA SER A 313 -43.96 5.71 -28.10
C SER A 313 -44.64 4.86 -29.17
N ALA A 314 -44.46 3.53 -29.11
CA ALA A 314 -45.06 2.58 -30.05
C ALA A 314 -46.61 2.62 -30.05
N LEU A 315 -47.23 2.75 -28.87
CA LEU A 315 -48.69 2.90 -28.74
C LEU A 315 -49.20 4.21 -29.37
N LYS A 316 -48.46 5.31 -29.25
CA LYS A 316 -48.81 6.58 -29.92
C LYS A 316 -48.74 6.44 -31.43
N THR A 317 -47.65 5.87 -31.97
CA THR A 317 -47.48 5.65 -33.41
C THR A 317 -48.59 4.76 -33.99
N LEU A 318 -48.96 3.67 -33.31
CA LEU A 318 -50.07 2.80 -33.70
C LEU A 318 -51.43 3.53 -33.67
N SER A 319 -51.64 4.42 -32.70
CA SER A 319 -52.87 5.22 -32.61
C SER A 319 -52.99 6.24 -33.75
N GLU A 320 -51.88 6.83 -34.17
CA GLU A 320 -51.82 7.79 -35.28
C GLU A 320 -52.03 7.10 -36.63
N GLN A 321 -51.40 5.93 -36.85
CA GLN A 321 -51.63 5.10 -38.04
C GLN A 321 -53.10 4.63 -38.16
N ARG A 322 -53.75 4.29 -37.03
CA ARG A 322 -55.18 3.96 -36.99
C ARG A 322 -56.09 5.15 -37.31
N LYS A 323 -55.71 6.37 -36.90
CA LYS A 323 -56.45 7.59 -37.26
C LYS A 323 -56.31 7.92 -38.75
N GLN A 324 -55.10 7.81 -39.30
CA GLN A 324 -54.84 8.08 -40.72
C GLN A 324 -55.51 7.06 -41.65
N SER A 325 -55.52 5.77 -41.29
CA SER A 325 -56.24 4.73 -42.05
C SER A 325 -57.76 4.92 -42.04
N ARG A 326 -58.34 5.32 -40.90
CA ARG A 326 -59.78 5.68 -40.80
C ARG A 326 -60.14 6.93 -41.61
N GLN A 327 -59.26 7.93 -41.67
CA GLN A 327 -59.46 9.08 -42.54
C GLN A 327 -59.40 8.70 -44.02
N LYS A 328 -58.42 7.87 -44.43
CA LYS A 328 -58.31 7.38 -45.82
C LYS A 328 -59.53 6.56 -46.26
N GLN A 329 -60.07 5.70 -45.40
CA GLN A 329 -61.30 4.94 -45.70
C GLN A 329 -62.54 5.84 -45.82
N ARG A 330 -62.64 6.92 -45.03
CA ARG A 330 -63.75 7.89 -45.16
C ARG A 330 -63.68 8.70 -46.46
N SER A 331 -62.49 8.97 -46.99
CA SER A 331 -62.31 9.67 -48.26
C SER A 331 -62.49 8.80 -49.51
N GLN A 332 -62.58 7.48 -49.37
CA GLN A 332 -62.85 6.56 -50.51
C GLN A 332 -64.33 6.16 -50.64
N ASN A 333 -65.17 6.47 -49.64
CA ASN A 333 -66.60 6.15 -49.61
C ASN A 333 -67.52 7.37 -49.83
N ASN A 334 -66.95 8.52 -50.21
CA ASN A 334 -67.65 9.73 -50.63
C ASN A 334 -67.30 10.04 -52.08
#